data_AF-A0A2A7WPG0-F1
#
_entry.id   AF-A0A2A7WPG0-F1
#
_cell.length_a   1.000
_cell.length_b   1.000
_cell.length_c   1.000
_cell.angle_alpha   90.00
_cell.angle_beta   90.00
_cell.angle_gamma   90.00
#
_symmetry.space_group_name_H-M   'P 1'
#
loop_
_entity.id
_entity.type
_entity.pdbx_description
1 polymer ?
#
loop_
_entity_poly.entity_id
_entity_poly.type
_entity_poly.pdbx_seq_one_letter_code
_entity_poly.pdbx_strand_id
1 'polypeptide(L)'
;MKKVSKLVLIILLIVSTLIFSGCSNSKTNSHSNFSKEVLRKPIKEYLIENYGITENFKILSTTNDSVNGLDHNTFIELKKPYLAYINLIIERNSLDVIEGNDSASDNIYFELFKGAYIEQHPEVTDFSNHLINKFGLAKRSDEPYFHKKRNYYYYLNVNMNESQEQNLVEDLKKTRLIDTNKILPAIGLSKPRENIFHIGTINFNYQFDLNKNKNKVPKADELMEEYKNSKVLSEGIYGITIETINGDIWKEDELNSNVLFKVNASGEYSIIPTPKELQ
;
A
#
# COMPACT_ATOMS: atom_id res chain seq x y z
N MET A 1 72.33 6.09 36.74
CA MET A 1 71.01 5.71 36.17
C MET A 1 69.92 6.17 37.12
N LYS A 2 69.27 7.30 36.79
CA LYS A 2 68.24 7.94 37.61
C LYS A 2 66.94 7.15 37.51
N LYS A 3 66.57 6.45 38.60
CA LYS A 3 65.31 5.71 38.71
C LYS A 3 64.17 6.73 38.85
N VAL A 4 63.44 6.92 37.75
CA VAL A 4 62.15 7.60 37.70
C VAL A 4 61.20 6.90 38.67
N SER A 5 61.03 7.48 39.85
CA SER A 5 60.15 6.95 40.89
C SER A 5 58.82 7.71 40.86
N LYS A 6 57.73 6.94 40.82
CA LYS A 6 56.39 7.32 41.29
C LYS A 6 55.76 8.60 40.69
N LEU A 7 55.69 8.69 39.36
CA LEU A 7 54.73 9.63 38.72
C LEU A 7 53.88 9.02 37.60
N VAL A 8 53.95 7.70 37.38
CA VAL A 8 53.20 7.01 36.30
C VAL A 8 51.95 6.28 36.81
N LEU A 9 51.74 6.22 38.13
CA LEU A 9 50.60 5.50 38.72
C LEU A 9 49.42 6.38 39.18
N ILE A 10 49.40 7.67 38.82
CA ILE A 10 48.30 8.59 39.16
C ILE A 10 47.51 9.05 37.92
N ILE A 11 47.96 8.72 36.70
CA ILE A 11 47.24 9.06 35.46
C ILE A 11 46.25 7.94 35.03
N LEU A 12 46.34 6.73 35.61
CA LEU A 12 45.46 5.61 35.25
C LEU A 12 44.19 5.47 36.11
N LEU A 13 43.90 6.43 36.99
CA LEU A 13 42.69 6.44 37.83
C LEU A 13 41.81 7.69 37.65
N ILE A 14 42.09 8.50 36.63
CA ILE A 14 41.28 9.67 36.25
C ILE A 14 40.55 9.45 34.90
N VAL A 15 40.80 8.32 34.20
CA VAL A 15 40.15 8.00 32.92
C VAL A 15 39.00 6.97 33.06
N SER A 16 38.74 6.46 34.27
CA SER A 16 37.71 5.44 34.51
C SER A 16 36.46 5.92 35.29
N THR A 17 36.33 7.23 35.55
CA THR A 17 35.14 7.82 36.21
C THR A 17 34.47 8.93 35.37
N LEU A 18 34.62 8.87 34.04
CA LEU A 18 33.87 9.69 33.07
C LEU A 18 32.86 8.89 32.24
N ILE A 19 32.51 7.69 32.70
CA ILE A 19 31.39 6.90 32.19
C ILE A 19 30.51 6.60 33.41
N PHE A 20 29.24 7.00 33.36
CA PHE A 20 28.24 7.00 34.45
C PHE A 20 28.12 8.26 35.33
N SER A 21 27.99 9.42 34.71
CA SER A 21 27.20 10.53 35.28
C SER A 21 26.58 11.40 34.18
N GLY A 22 25.86 10.75 33.26
CA GLY A 22 24.81 11.43 32.51
C GLY A 22 23.66 11.69 33.48
N CYS A 23 23.52 12.94 33.92
CA CYS A 23 22.50 13.42 34.86
C CYS A 23 21.13 12.81 34.58
N SER A 24 20.60 12.11 35.58
CA SER A 24 19.19 11.85 35.75
C SER A 24 18.47 13.17 36.02
N ASN A 25 18.01 13.83 34.96
CA ASN A 25 16.94 14.81 35.09
C ASN A 25 15.62 14.06 35.26
N SER A 26 15.35 13.65 36.49
CA SER A 26 13.97 13.39 36.90
C SER A 26 13.23 14.74 36.94
N LYS A 27 12.00 14.71 36.41
CA LYS A 27 11.07 15.83 36.18
C LYS A 27 11.29 16.59 34.86
N THR A 28 10.71 16.07 33.79
CA THR A 28 9.73 16.80 32.96
C THR A 28 8.98 15.79 32.09
N ASN A 29 7.67 15.99 31.90
CA ASN A 29 6.80 15.23 31.01
C ASN A 29 7.47 14.96 29.66
N SER A 30 7.94 13.72 29.43
CA SER A 30 8.54 13.33 28.15
C SER A 30 7.44 12.78 27.24
N HIS A 31 6.66 13.66 26.64
CA HIS A 31 6.20 13.40 25.28
C HIS A 31 7.45 13.36 24.40
N SER A 32 7.95 12.16 24.10
CA SER A 32 9.02 12.01 23.12
C SER A 32 8.49 12.56 21.79
N ASN A 33 8.99 13.73 21.41
CA ASN A 33 8.73 14.31 20.09
C ASN A 33 9.45 13.44 19.05
N PHE A 34 8.79 12.38 18.63
CA PHE A 34 9.23 11.54 17.53
C PHE A 34 9.38 12.40 16.27
N SER A 35 10.60 12.48 15.74
CA SER A 35 10.88 13.20 14.50
C SER A 35 10.77 12.25 13.32
N LYS A 36 10.02 12.66 12.27
CA LYS A 36 9.93 11.94 10.99
C LYS A 36 11.29 11.61 10.39
N GLU A 37 12.32 12.38 10.72
CA GLU A 37 13.69 12.19 10.23
C GLU A 37 14.30 10.85 10.66
N VAL A 38 13.95 10.36 11.85
CA VAL A 38 14.47 9.10 12.39
C VAL A 38 14.00 7.91 11.55
N LEU A 39 12.82 8.01 10.93
CA LEU A 39 12.27 6.97 10.06
C LEU A 39 12.88 6.92 8.65
N ARG A 40 13.61 7.95 8.23
CA ARG A 40 14.11 8.01 6.85
C ARG A 40 15.09 6.89 6.53
N LYS A 41 16.02 6.64 7.43
CA LYS A 41 17.05 5.62 7.26
C LYS A 41 16.46 4.20 7.20
N PRO A 42 15.68 3.72 8.20
CA PRO A 42 15.15 2.37 8.19
C PRO A 42 14.25 2.09 6.99
N ILE A 43 13.36 3.03 6.62
CA ILE A 43 12.51 2.88 5.43
C ILE A 43 13.37 2.79 4.16
N LYS A 44 14.43 3.61 4.04
CA LYS A 44 15.31 3.58 2.88
C LYS A 44 16.04 2.23 2.76
N GLU A 45 16.60 1.75 3.86
CA GLU A 45 17.31 0.47 3.90
C GLU A 45 16.38 -0.68 3.52
N TYR A 46 15.18 -0.69 4.10
CA TYR A 46 14.14 -1.68 3.79
C TYR A 46 13.72 -1.67 2.31
N LEU A 47 13.48 -0.49 1.70
CA LEU A 47 13.13 -0.37 0.29
C LEU A 47 14.25 -0.86 -0.65
N ILE A 48 15.51 -0.60 -0.30
CA ILE A 48 16.67 -1.06 -1.06
C ILE A 48 16.81 -2.58 -0.97
N GLU A 49 16.77 -3.12 0.24
CA GLU A 49 16.99 -4.55 0.49
C GLU A 49 15.89 -5.42 -0.12
N ASN A 50 14.62 -5.03 0.11
CA ASN A 50 13.48 -5.88 -0.25
C ASN A 50 12.96 -5.63 -1.66
N TYR A 51 13.19 -4.45 -2.25
CA TYR A 51 12.64 -4.09 -3.56
C TYR A 51 13.65 -3.49 -4.54
N GLY A 52 14.91 -3.29 -4.14
CA GLY A 52 15.95 -2.71 -4.99
C GLY A 52 15.72 -1.23 -5.32
N ILE A 53 14.85 -0.54 -4.56
CA ILE A 53 14.46 0.85 -4.80
C ILE A 53 15.47 1.76 -4.13
N THR A 54 16.23 2.50 -4.94
CA THR A 54 17.31 3.39 -4.47
C THR A 54 16.89 4.87 -4.43
N GLU A 55 15.74 5.15 -5.03
CA GLU A 55 15.17 6.46 -5.23
C GLU A 55 14.66 7.07 -3.92
N ASN A 56 14.61 8.40 -3.88
CA ASN A 56 14.12 9.10 -2.68
C ASN A 56 12.60 8.99 -2.56
N PHE A 57 12.14 8.87 -1.31
CA PHE A 57 10.72 8.97 -0.93
C PHE A 57 10.48 10.21 -0.06
N LYS A 58 9.22 10.58 0.07
CA LYS A 58 8.76 11.63 0.99
C LYS A 58 7.86 11.02 2.06
N ILE A 59 8.19 11.21 3.33
CA ILE A 59 7.28 10.89 4.44
C ILE A 59 6.17 11.95 4.47
N LEU A 60 4.95 11.53 4.19
CA LEU A 60 3.76 12.39 4.23
C LEU A 60 3.30 12.60 5.66
N SER A 61 3.06 11.51 6.37
CA SER A 61 2.62 11.52 7.76
C SER A 61 3.12 10.28 8.49
N THR A 62 3.16 10.36 9.82
CA THR A 62 3.48 9.23 10.69
C THR A 62 2.72 9.43 11.99
N THR A 63 2.15 8.36 12.55
CA THR A 63 1.54 8.42 13.88
C THR A 63 2.63 8.44 14.95
N ASN A 64 2.36 9.14 16.05
CA ASN A 64 3.19 9.06 17.24
C ASN A 64 2.28 8.87 18.46
N ASP A 65 1.74 7.66 18.62
CA ASP A 65 0.94 7.31 19.79
C ASP A 65 1.80 6.67 20.89
N SER A 66 2.73 7.47 21.44
CA SER A 66 3.67 7.01 22.46
C SER A 66 2.98 6.61 23.77
N VAL A 67 1.75 7.08 24.00
CA VAL A 67 0.99 6.81 25.22
C VAL A 67 0.43 5.38 25.21
N ASN A 68 0.00 4.90 24.04
CA ASN A 68 -0.55 3.55 23.89
C ASN A 68 0.50 2.51 23.44
N GLY A 69 1.76 2.93 23.24
CA GLY A 69 2.85 2.05 22.82
C GLY A 69 2.68 1.46 21.41
N LEU A 70 1.77 2.03 20.60
CA LEU A 70 1.40 1.47 19.29
C LEU A 70 2.49 1.69 18.25
N ASP A 71 2.59 0.81 17.27
CA ASP A 71 3.51 0.98 16.14
C ASP A 71 3.21 2.25 15.32
N HIS A 72 4.23 2.71 14.60
CA HIS A 72 4.13 3.89 13.74
C HIS A 72 3.44 3.51 12.43
N ASN A 73 2.27 4.09 12.20
CA ASN A 73 1.59 4.03 10.92
C ASN A 73 2.07 5.21 10.06
N THR A 74 2.87 4.90 9.05
CA THR A 74 3.69 5.87 8.30
C THR A 74 3.33 5.85 6.82
N PHE A 75 2.85 6.99 6.33
CA PHE A 75 2.53 7.16 4.91
C PHE A 75 3.68 7.81 4.17
N ILE A 76 4.13 7.18 3.08
CA ILE A 76 5.18 7.68 2.21
C ILE A 76 4.67 7.88 0.77
N GLU A 77 5.33 8.77 0.05
CA GLU A 77 5.18 8.99 -1.39
C GLU A 77 6.48 8.60 -2.08
N LEU A 78 6.41 7.64 -3.01
CA LEU A 78 7.45 7.33 -3.98
C LEU A 78 7.07 7.94 -5.32
N LYS A 79 8.01 8.62 -5.99
CA LYS A 79 7.80 9.15 -7.35
C LYS A 79 8.42 8.28 -8.43
N LYS A 80 9.35 7.40 -8.04
CA LYS A 80 10.10 6.51 -8.91
C LYS A 80 10.31 5.16 -8.21
N PRO A 81 10.36 4.03 -8.94
CA PRO A 81 10.22 3.94 -10.40
C PRO A 81 8.82 4.34 -10.92
N TYR A 82 7.80 4.18 -10.08
CA TYR A 82 6.42 4.59 -10.35
C TYR A 82 5.87 5.43 -9.21
N LEU A 83 4.86 6.26 -9.49
CA LEU A 83 4.15 7.00 -8.44
C LEU A 83 3.36 6.03 -7.55
N ALA A 84 3.68 6.01 -6.26
CA ALA A 84 3.00 5.18 -5.27
C ALA A 84 2.83 5.93 -3.94
N TYR A 85 1.74 5.64 -3.25
CA TYR A 85 1.46 6.12 -1.90
C TYR A 85 1.32 4.91 -0.99
N ILE A 86 2.25 4.74 -0.05
CA ILE A 86 2.38 3.49 0.70
C ILE A 86 2.20 3.80 2.17
N ASN A 87 1.37 3.01 2.85
CA ASN A 87 1.33 2.92 4.30
C ASN A 87 2.28 1.81 4.78
N LEU A 88 3.16 2.15 5.70
CA LEU A 88 4.05 1.21 6.37
C LEU A 88 3.71 1.18 7.86
N ILE A 89 3.63 -0.02 8.43
CA ILE A 89 3.68 -0.19 9.88
C ILE A 89 5.15 -0.37 10.27
N ILE A 90 5.61 0.45 11.20
CA ILE A 90 7.00 0.46 11.66
C ILE A 90 7.00 0.25 13.18
N GLU A 91 7.69 -0.79 13.64
CA GLU A 91 7.77 -1.12 15.07
C GLU A 91 8.36 0.08 15.84
N ARG A 92 7.75 0.40 16.97
CA ARG A 92 8.02 1.65 17.71
C ARG A 92 9.47 1.84 18.16
N ASN A 93 10.15 0.77 18.57
CA ASN A 93 11.42 0.80 19.27
C ASN A 93 12.60 0.43 18.38
N SER A 94 12.51 -0.67 17.64
CA SER A 94 13.51 -1.14 16.67
C SER A 94 13.48 -0.34 15.38
N LEU A 95 12.33 0.26 15.04
CA LEU A 95 12.09 0.97 13.78
C LEU A 95 12.11 0.06 12.55
N ASP A 96 11.93 -1.24 12.75
CA ASP A 96 11.80 -2.20 11.66
C ASP A 96 10.44 -2.06 10.97
N VAL A 97 10.42 -2.22 9.65
CA VAL A 97 9.17 -2.27 8.88
C VAL A 97 8.52 -3.64 9.11
N ILE A 98 7.25 -3.64 9.51
CA ILE A 98 6.45 -4.84 9.73
C ILE A 98 5.76 -5.21 8.40
N GLU A 99 6.04 -6.39 7.88
CA GLU A 99 5.48 -6.86 6.61
C GLU A 99 3.98 -7.19 6.69
N GLY A 100 3.30 -7.01 5.55
CA GLY A 100 1.88 -7.25 5.38
C GLY A 100 1.57 -8.69 5.04
N ASN A 101 1.25 -9.49 6.06
CA ASN A 101 0.35 -10.64 5.92
C ASN A 101 -0.79 -10.58 6.96
N ASP A 102 -0.55 -9.97 8.13
CA ASP A 102 -1.56 -9.67 9.17
C ASP A 102 -1.44 -8.23 9.71
N SER A 103 -0.59 -7.40 9.11
CA SER A 103 -0.40 -6.00 9.52
C SER A 103 -1.20 -5.07 8.60
N ALA A 104 -1.62 -3.92 9.12
CA ALA A 104 -2.24 -2.87 8.31
C ALA A 104 -1.24 -2.16 7.35
N SER A 105 -0.07 -2.76 7.09
CA SER A 105 0.94 -2.27 6.16
C SER A 105 0.56 -2.67 4.74
N ASP A 106 0.74 -1.75 3.81
CA ASP A 106 0.48 -2.02 2.40
C ASP A 106 1.52 -2.98 1.84
N ASN A 107 1.11 -3.79 0.86
CA ASN A 107 2.07 -4.46 -0.01
C ASN A 107 2.73 -3.46 -0.97
N ILE A 108 4.03 -3.23 -0.80
CA ILE A 108 4.77 -2.24 -1.62
C ILE A 108 4.78 -2.62 -3.10
N TYR A 109 4.92 -3.91 -3.43
CA TYR A 109 4.92 -4.32 -4.82
C TYR A 109 3.56 -4.03 -5.48
N PHE A 110 2.45 -4.25 -4.77
CA PHE A 110 1.11 -3.95 -5.28
C PHE A 110 0.91 -2.45 -5.53
N GLU A 111 1.38 -1.59 -4.63
CA GLU A 111 1.32 -0.14 -4.80
C GLU A 111 2.18 0.35 -5.98
N LEU A 112 3.36 -0.24 -6.20
CA LEU A 112 4.20 0.05 -7.36
C LEU A 112 3.56 -0.47 -8.65
N PHE A 113 2.97 -1.66 -8.62
CA PHE A 113 2.26 -2.25 -9.75
C PHE A 113 1.07 -1.37 -10.15
N LYS A 114 0.29 -0.89 -9.18
CA LYS A 114 -0.79 0.08 -9.39
C LYS A 114 -0.27 1.34 -10.07
N GLY A 115 0.83 1.91 -9.58
CA GLY A 115 1.50 3.05 -10.21
C GLY A 115 1.90 2.78 -11.66
N ALA A 116 2.53 1.63 -11.92
CA ALA A 116 2.93 1.21 -13.26
C ALA A 116 1.73 1.00 -14.20
N TYR A 117 0.65 0.40 -13.70
CA TYR A 117 -0.58 0.17 -14.45
C TYR A 117 -1.24 1.49 -14.87
N ILE A 118 -1.33 2.45 -13.95
CA ILE A 118 -1.86 3.79 -14.25
C ILE A 118 -1.01 4.51 -15.31
N GLU A 119 0.32 4.42 -15.19
CA GLU A 119 1.23 5.05 -16.16
C GLU A 119 1.17 4.39 -17.55
N GLN A 120 0.92 3.09 -17.62
CA GLN A 120 0.92 2.31 -18.87
C GLN A 120 -0.45 2.20 -19.54
N HIS A 121 -1.54 2.34 -18.79
CA HIS A 121 -2.92 2.19 -19.26
C HIS A 121 -3.78 3.42 -18.89
N PRO A 122 -3.38 4.64 -19.29
CA PRO A 122 -4.12 5.86 -18.95
C PRO A 122 -5.59 5.81 -19.41
N GLU A 123 -5.88 5.17 -20.54
CA GLU A 123 -7.22 4.96 -21.09
C GLU A 123 -8.16 4.22 -20.14
N VAL A 124 -7.63 3.29 -19.33
CA VAL A 124 -8.42 2.58 -18.32
C VAL A 124 -8.84 3.53 -17.22
N THR A 125 -7.93 4.40 -16.77
CA THR A 125 -8.23 5.38 -15.72
C THR A 125 -9.20 6.47 -16.20
N ASP A 126 -9.05 6.92 -17.43
CA ASP A 126 -9.99 7.87 -18.06
C ASP A 126 -11.38 7.25 -18.20
N PHE A 127 -11.45 5.98 -18.61
CA PHE A 127 -12.72 5.26 -18.70
C PHE A 127 -13.35 5.02 -17.33
N SER A 128 -12.58 4.63 -16.31
CA SER A 128 -13.07 4.56 -14.93
C SER A 128 -13.65 5.88 -14.45
N ASN A 129 -12.98 7.01 -14.73
CA ASN A 129 -13.51 8.34 -14.40
C ASN A 129 -14.83 8.64 -15.13
N HIS A 130 -14.97 8.20 -16.38
CA HIS A 130 -16.24 8.28 -17.10
C HIS A 130 -17.34 7.46 -16.39
N LEU A 131 -17.06 6.21 -16.02
CA LEU A 131 -18.02 5.36 -15.29
C LEU A 131 -18.42 5.96 -13.94
N ILE A 132 -17.45 6.49 -13.18
CA ILE A 132 -17.70 7.17 -11.90
C ILE A 132 -18.72 8.29 -12.08
N ASN A 133 -18.55 9.12 -13.11
CA ASN A 133 -19.50 10.20 -13.40
C ASN A 133 -20.85 9.67 -13.90
N LYS A 134 -20.85 8.69 -14.81
CA LYS A 134 -22.05 8.13 -15.43
C LYS A 134 -22.99 7.48 -14.42
N PHE A 135 -22.43 6.71 -13.49
CA PHE A 135 -23.20 5.97 -12.49
C PHE A 135 -23.35 6.72 -11.15
N GLY A 136 -22.72 7.91 -11.02
CA GLY A 136 -22.72 8.68 -9.78
C GLY A 136 -21.99 7.97 -8.64
N LEU A 137 -20.92 7.25 -8.95
CA LEU A 137 -20.04 6.64 -7.95
C LEU A 137 -19.24 7.73 -7.24
N ALA A 138 -18.72 7.41 -6.07
CA ALA A 138 -17.88 8.32 -5.33
C ALA A 138 -16.61 8.66 -6.13
N LYS A 139 -16.26 9.94 -6.21
CA LYS A 139 -15.01 10.39 -6.85
C LYS A 139 -13.79 10.21 -5.95
N ARG A 140 -14.05 10.08 -4.66
CA ARG A 140 -13.08 9.93 -3.57
C ARG A 140 -13.74 9.08 -2.50
N SER A 141 -12.95 8.25 -1.85
CA SER A 141 -13.35 7.63 -0.60
C SER A 141 -13.27 8.63 0.55
N ASP A 142 -14.25 8.56 1.45
CA ASP A 142 -14.29 9.30 2.71
C ASP A 142 -13.49 8.59 3.82
N GLU A 143 -12.88 7.43 3.55
CA GLU A 143 -12.07 6.73 4.53
C GLU A 143 -10.77 7.49 4.83
N PRO A 144 -10.42 7.68 6.12
CA PRO A 144 -9.18 8.36 6.53
C PRO A 144 -7.92 7.76 5.91
N TYR A 145 -7.90 6.45 5.70
CA TYR A 145 -6.78 5.74 5.07
C TYR A 145 -6.50 6.26 3.65
N PHE A 146 -7.54 6.33 2.80
CA PHE A 146 -7.39 6.84 1.44
C PHE A 146 -7.07 8.34 1.41
N HIS A 147 -7.59 9.14 2.33
CA HIS A 147 -7.20 10.56 2.43
C HIS A 147 -5.71 10.77 2.67
N LYS A 148 -5.09 9.97 3.55
CA LYS A 148 -3.65 10.04 3.81
C LYS A 148 -2.81 9.60 2.60
N LYS A 149 -3.36 8.71 1.76
CA LYS A 149 -2.85 8.33 0.43
C LYS A 149 -3.33 9.25 -0.71
N ARG A 150 -3.82 10.45 -0.37
CA ARG A 150 -4.33 11.47 -1.32
C ARG A 150 -5.44 10.99 -2.25
N ASN A 151 -6.18 9.96 -1.85
CA ASN A 151 -7.23 9.32 -2.65
C ASN A 151 -6.72 8.82 -4.02
N TYR A 152 -5.43 8.46 -4.11
CA TYR A 152 -4.79 8.06 -5.35
C TYR A 152 -5.43 6.80 -5.93
N TYR A 153 -6.30 6.99 -6.94
CA TYR A 153 -7.10 5.95 -7.58
C TYR A 153 -7.64 4.95 -6.56
N TYR A 154 -8.35 5.43 -5.54
CA TYR A 154 -8.77 4.62 -4.38
C TYR A 154 -9.52 3.34 -4.80
N TYR A 155 -10.23 3.39 -5.93
CA TYR A 155 -11.00 2.27 -6.46
C TYR A 155 -10.14 1.19 -7.15
N LEU A 156 -8.86 1.43 -7.42
CA LEU A 156 -8.01 0.51 -8.17
C LEU A 156 -7.08 -0.25 -7.21
N ASN A 157 -7.19 -1.56 -7.16
CA ASN A 157 -6.39 -2.43 -6.30
C ASN A 157 -5.80 -3.61 -7.08
N VAL A 158 -4.73 -4.20 -6.55
CA VAL A 158 -3.99 -5.31 -7.18
C VAL A 158 -4.03 -6.52 -6.26
N ASN A 159 -4.10 -7.73 -6.82
CA ASN A 159 -3.95 -8.95 -6.04
C ASN A 159 -3.15 -10.01 -6.81
N MET A 160 -2.24 -10.67 -6.10
CA MET A 160 -1.42 -11.78 -6.56
C MET A 160 -1.07 -12.67 -5.37
N ASN A 161 -0.79 -13.95 -5.60
CA ASN A 161 -0.27 -14.79 -4.52
C ASN A 161 1.21 -14.48 -4.24
N GLU A 162 1.69 -14.91 -3.07
CA GLU A 162 3.06 -14.64 -2.62
C GLU A 162 4.13 -15.20 -3.58
N SER A 163 3.93 -16.39 -4.13
CA SER A 163 4.89 -17.00 -5.07
C SER A 163 4.97 -16.23 -6.39
N GLN A 164 3.85 -15.69 -6.88
CA GLN A 164 3.81 -14.80 -8.04
C GLN A 164 4.54 -13.48 -7.73
N GLU A 165 4.23 -12.85 -6.59
CA GLU A 165 4.88 -11.59 -6.17
C GLU A 165 6.40 -11.74 -6.04
N GLN A 166 6.88 -12.78 -5.37
CA GLN A 166 8.32 -12.99 -5.14
C GLN A 166 9.11 -12.98 -6.45
N ASN A 167 8.63 -13.69 -7.47
CA ASN A 167 9.27 -13.71 -8.79
C ASN A 167 9.30 -12.32 -9.43
N LEU A 168 8.21 -11.57 -9.30
CA LEU A 168 8.09 -10.23 -9.87
C LEU A 168 8.92 -9.18 -9.13
N VAL A 169 9.09 -9.32 -7.81
CA VAL A 169 9.98 -8.49 -7.00
C VAL A 169 11.44 -8.71 -7.41
N GLU A 170 11.85 -9.95 -7.66
CA GLU A 170 13.20 -10.24 -8.16
C GLU A 170 13.45 -9.67 -9.56
N ASP A 171 12.43 -9.69 -10.43
CA ASP A 171 12.50 -9.03 -11.73
C ASP A 171 12.56 -7.50 -11.59
N LEU A 172 11.79 -6.92 -10.66
CA LEU A 172 11.86 -5.48 -10.35
C LEU A 172 13.25 -5.09 -9.86
N LYS A 173 13.86 -5.85 -8.94
CA LYS A 173 15.23 -5.58 -8.44
C LYS A 173 16.26 -5.52 -9.58
N LYS A 174 16.13 -6.39 -10.59
CA LYS A 174 17.06 -6.49 -11.72
C LYS A 174 16.81 -5.41 -12.77
N THR A 175 15.56 -5.19 -13.13
CA THR A 175 15.18 -4.39 -14.30
C THR A 175 14.77 -2.96 -13.95
N ARG A 176 14.36 -2.72 -12.70
CA ARG A 176 13.71 -1.50 -12.20
C ARG A 176 12.43 -1.12 -12.95
N LEU A 177 11.79 -2.08 -13.60
CA LEU A 177 10.59 -1.89 -14.42
C LEU A 177 9.53 -2.92 -14.05
N ILE A 178 8.26 -2.52 -14.15
CA ILE A 178 7.09 -3.39 -14.06
C ILE A 178 6.40 -3.30 -15.42
N ASP A 179 6.46 -4.36 -16.23
CA ASP A 179 5.77 -4.43 -17.52
C ASP A 179 4.39 -5.07 -17.32
N THR A 180 3.36 -4.25 -17.16
CA THR A 180 2.02 -4.75 -16.86
C THR A 180 1.41 -5.51 -18.03
N ASN A 181 1.77 -5.19 -19.28
CA ASN A 181 1.31 -5.92 -20.46
C ASN A 181 1.85 -7.35 -20.50
N LYS A 182 3.09 -7.55 -20.03
CA LYS A 182 3.68 -8.88 -19.92
C LYS A 182 3.15 -9.64 -18.70
N ILE A 183 2.93 -8.95 -17.58
CA ILE A 183 2.57 -9.58 -16.32
C ILE A 183 1.11 -10.02 -16.32
N LEU A 184 0.16 -9.17 -16.70
CA LEU A 184 -1.28 -9.45 -16.58
C LEU A 184 -1.73 -10.77 -17.23
N PRO A 185 -1.26 -11.15 -18.43
CA PRO A 185 -1.61 -12.44 -19.04
C PRO A 185 -1.04 -13.66 -18.31
N ALA A 186 0.06 -13.48 -17.56
CA ALA A 186 0.79 -14.55 -16.88
C ALA A 186 0.29 -14.79 -15.44
N ILE A 187 -0.45 -13.85 -14.85
CA ILE A 187 -0.98 -13.98 -13.51
C ILE A 187 -2.27 -14.78 -13.53
N GLY A 188 -2.26 -15.90 -12.79
CA GLY A 188 -3.46 -16.68 -12.50
C GLY A 188 -4.22 -16.14 -11.30
N LEU A 189 -5.47 -16.59 -11.14
CA LEU A 189 -6.30 -16.30 -9.97
C LEU A 189 -5.59 -16.70 -8.67
N SER A 190 -5.76 -15.87 -7.65
CA SER A 190 -5.18 -16.07 -6.31
C SER A 190 -6.15 -15.70 -5.22
N LYS A 191 -5.98 -16.31 -4.05
CA LYS A 191 -6.71 -15.88 -2.85
C LYS A 191 -6.36 -14.41 -2.55
N PRO A 192 -7.35 -13.56 -2.25
CA PRO A 192 -7.06 -12.19 -1.85
C PRO A 192 -6.23 -12.13 -0.57
N ARG A 193 -5.24 -11.25 -0.54
CA ARG A 193 -4.34 -11.06 0.62
C ARG A 193 -4.73 -9.87 1.50
N GLU A 194 -5.23 -8.79 0.90
CA GLU A 194 -5.55 -7.56 1.63
C GLU A 194 -7.06 -7.42 1.92
N ASN A 195 -7.91 -7.80 0.97
CA ASN A 195 -9.37 -7.68 1.10
C ASN A 195 -10.04 -8.81 0.32
N ILE A 196 -11.01 -9.51 0.92
CA ILE A 196 -11.73 -10.65 0.35
C ILE A 196 -12.40 -10.36 -1.01
N PHE A 197 -12.66 -9.10 -1.34
CA PHE A 197 -13.25 -8.70 -2.62
C PHE A 197 -12.21 -8.46 -3.73
N HIS A 198 -10.91 -8.50 -3.44
CA HIS A 198 -9.82 -8.30 -4.41
C HIS A 198 -9.43 -9.62 -5.10
N ILE A 199 -10.37 -10.25 -5.81
CA ILE A 199 -10.19 -11.61 -6.36
C ILE A 199 -9.50 -11.58 -7.74
N GLY A 200 -9.75 -10.55 -8.55
CA GLY A 200 -9.05 -10.37 -9.83
C GLY A 200 -7.59 -9.98 -9.62
N THR A 201 -6.79 -9.99 -10.69
CA THR A 201 -5.43 -9.41 -10.63
C THR A 201 -5.49 -7.90 -10.53
N ILE A 202 -6.39 -7.30 -11.32
CA ILE A 202 -6.77 -5.89 -11.23
C ILE A 202 -8.21 -5.83 -10.70
N ASN A 203 -8.45 -5.03 -9.66
CA ASN A 203 -9.75 -4.90 -9.03
C ASN A 203 -10.19 -3.44 -9.05
N PHE A 204 -11.41 -3.20 -9.54
CA PHE A 204 -12.10 -1.92 -9.52
C PHE A 204 -13.17 -1.93 -8.41
N ASN A 205 -12.82 -1.45 -7.23
CA ASN A 205 -13.64 -1.35 -6.03
C ASN A 205 -14.27 0.05 -5.93
N TYR A 206 -15.41 0.24 -6.58
CA TYR A 206 -16.11 1.51 -6.54
C TYR A 206 -17.02 1.62 -5.31
N GLN A 207 -17.20 2.85 -4.85
CA GLN A 207 -18.06 3.19 -3.72
C GLN A 207 -19.30 3.94 -4.22
N PHE A 208 -20.48 3.60 -3.73
CA PHE A 208 -21.75 4.28 -4.00
C PHE A 208 -22.35 4.82 -2.69
N ASP A 209 -22.38 6.14 -2.54
CA ASP A 209 -22.90 6.79 -1.34
C ASP A 209 -24.43 6.92 -1.40
N LEU A 210 -25.13 6.15 -0.56
CA LEU A 210 -26.61 6.12 -0.50
C LEU A 210 -27.22 7.41 0.04
N ASN A 211 -26.45 8.22 0.78
CA ASN A 211 -26.93 9.49 1.34
C ASN A 211 -26.74 10.65 0.36
N LYS A 212 -25.68 10.61 -0.45
CA LYS A 212 -25.39 11.64 -1.45
C LYS A 212 -26.03 11.36 -2.82
N ASN A 213 -26.39 10.11 -3.10
CA ASN A 213 -26.93 9.71 -4.40
C ASN A 213 -28.36 9.14 -4.29
N LYS A 214 -29.27 9.64 -5.13
CA LYS A 214 -30.66 9.20 -5.23
C LYS A 214 -30.91 8.23 -6.39
N ASN A 215 -29.89 7.97 -7.20
CA ASN A 215 -29.97 7.04 -8.32
C ASN A 215 -30.04 5.60 -7.82
N LYS A 216 -30.48 4.70 -8.69
CA LYS A 216 -30.37 3.26 -8.46
C LYS A 216 -28.89 2.89 -8.34
N VAL A 217 -28.54 2.10 -7.34
CA VAL A 217 -27.20 1.52 -7.21
C VAL A 217 -26.92 0.65 -8.45
N PRO A 218 -25.84 0.91 -9.20
CA PRO A 218 -25.49 0.10 -10.36
C PRO A 218 -25.05 -1.30 -9.92
N LYS A 219 -25.21 -2.28 -10.80
CA LYS A 219 -24.65 -3.61 -10.59
C LYS A 219 -23.28 -3.74 -11.23
N ALA A 220 -22.39 -4.53 -10.64
CA ALA A 220 -21.01 -4.69 -11.10
C ALA A 220 -20.91 -5.25 -12.52
N ASP A 221 -21.85 -6.11 -12.93
CA ASP A 221 -21.98 -6.64 -14.29
C ASP A 221 -22.38 -5.55 -15.31
N GLU A 222 -23.19 -4.56 -14.91
CA GLU A 222 -23.49 -3.39 -15.74
C GLU A 222 -22.18 -2.63 -16.08
N LEU A 223 -21.29 -2.43 -15.11
CA LEU A 223 -19.98 -1.80 -15.36
C LEU A 223 -19.05 -2.68 -16.19
N MET A 224 -19.06 -4.00 -16.00
CA MET A 224 -18.29 -4.93 -16.81
C MET A 224 -18.68 -4.84 -18.30
N GLU A 225 -19.98 -4.78 -18.60
CA GLU A 225 -20.45 -4.61 -19.98
C GLU A 225 -20.03 -3.26 -20.58
N GLU A 226 -19.94 -2.19 -19.78
CA GLU A 226 -19.37 -0.92 -20.23
C GLU A 226 -17.89 -1.04 -20.59
N TYR A 227 -17.10 -1.71 -19.75
CA TYR A 227 -15.69 -2.01 -20.07
C TYR A 227 -15.56 -2.81 -21.35
N LYS A 228 -16.36 -3.86 -21.51
CA LYS A 228 -16.40 -4.70 -22.71
C LYS A 228 -16.74 -3.92 -23.97
N ASN A 229 -17.70 -3.00 -23.90
CA ASN A 229 -18.06 -2.14 -25.03
C ASN A 229 -16.95 -1.14 -25.38
N SER A 230 -16.22 -0.65 -24.39
CA SER A 230 -15.10 0.28 -24.59
C SER A 230 -13.82 -0.38 -25.12
N LYS A 231 -13.62 -1.67 -24.81
CA LYS A 231 -12.41 -2.45 -25.13
C LYS A 231 -11.10 -1.86 -24.58
N VAL A 232 -11.17 -1.10 -23.48
CA VAL A 232 -9.96 -0.49 -22.88
C VAL A 232 -9.12 -1.47 -22.06
N LEU A 233 -9.65 -2.63 -21.65
CA LEU A 233 -8.90 -3.59 -20.84
C LEU A 233 -8.10 -4.54 -21.73
N SER A 234 -6.83 -4.71 -21.41
CA SER A 234 -5.95 -5.72 -22.02
C SER A 234 -6.26 -7.13 -21.51
N GLU A 235 -5.59 -8.15 -22.08
CA GLU A 235 -5.66 -9.51 -21.55
C GLU A 235 -5.29 -9.55 -20.05
N GLY A 236 -6.09 -10.25 -19.26
CA GLY A 236 -5.92 -10.32 -17.81
C GLY A 236 -7.19 -10.79 -17.07
N ILE A 237 -7.09 -10.81 -15.75
CA ILE A 237 -8.18 -11.21 -14.85
C ILE A 237 -8.59 -10.00 -14.01
N TYR A 238 -9.87 -9.66 -14.05
CA TYR A 238 -10.40 -8.42 -13.51
C TYR A 238 -11.56 -8.68 -12.56
N GLY A 239 -11.59 -7.92 -11.47
CA GLY A 239 -12.73 -7.83 -10.56
C GLY A 239 -13.36 -6.45 -10.61
N ILE A 240 -14.68 -6.37 -10.56
CA ILE A 240 -15.40 -5.12 -10.25
C ILE A 240 -16.24 -5.38 -9.01
N THR A 241 -16.16 -4.48 -8.04
CA THR A 241 -17.00 -4.47 -6.86
C THR A 241 -17.65 -3.11 -6.71
N ILE A 242 -18.95 -3.10 -6.46
CA ILE A 242 -19.71 -1.91 -6.03
C ILE A 242 -20.03 -2.10 -4.54
N GLU A 243 -19.45 -1.24 -3.72
CA GLU A 243 -19.70 -1.17 -2.29
C GLU A 243 -20.61 0.02 -2.00
N THR A 244 -21.72 -0.21 -1.32
CA THR A 244 -22.59 0.88 -0.87
C THR A 244 -22.11 1.42 0.48
N ILE A 245 -22.19 2.75 0.63
CA ILE A 245 -21.80 3.44 1.86
C ILE A 245 -23.04 4.19 2.37
N ASN A 246 -23.35 3.99 3.66
CA ASN A 246 -24.43 4.69 4.34
C ASN A 246 -23.93 5.30 5.67
N GLY A 247 -23.34 6.48 5.59
CA GLY A 247 -22.74 7.15 6.74
C GLY A 247 -21.50 6.39 7.25
N ASP A 248 -21.32 6.31 8.56
CA ASP A 248 -20.12 5.72 9.19
C ASP A 248 -20.18 4.20 9.40
N ILE A 249 -21.24 3.53 8.96
CA ILE A 249 -21.45 2.10 9.23
C ILE A 249 -21.21 1.28 7.97
N TRP A 250 -20.10 0.54 7.96
CA TRP A 250 -19.86 -0.57 7.05
C TRP A 250 -20.81 -1.71 7.41
N LYS A 251 -21.84 -1.90 6.59
CA LYS A 251 -22.68 -3.10 6.64
C LYS A 251 -22.61 -3.77 5.28
N GLU A 252 -22.50 -5.09 5.32
CA GLU A 252 -22.81 -5.90 4.15
C GLU A 252 -24.26 -5.59 3.75
N ASP A 253 -24.40 -4.94 2.60
CA ASP A 253 -25.67 -4.48 2.06
C ASP A 253 -26.02 -5.38 0.87
N GLU A 254 -27.28 -5.81 0.78
CA GLU A 254 -27.81 -6.59 -0.35
C GLU A 254 -27.66 -5.85 -1.69
N LEU A 255 -27.46 -4.53 -1.64
CA LEU A 255 -27.19 -3.69 -2.80
C LEU A 255 -25.77 -3.82 -3.33
N ASN A 256 -24.82 -4.29 -2.51
CA ASN A 256 -23.46 -4.57 -2.94
C ASN A 256 -23.48 -5.58 -4.09
N SER A 257 -22.50 -5.47 -4.99
CA SER A 257 -22.37 -6.42 -6.09
C SER A 257 -20.93 -6.58 -6.51
N ASN A 258 -20.60 -7.75 -7.02
CA ASN A 258 -19.29 -8.05 -7.58
C ASN A 258 -19.42 -8.86 -8.87
N VAL A 259 -18.41 -8.75 -9.73
CA VAL A 259 -18.24 -9.62 -10.89
C VAL A 259 -16.76 -9.86 -11.10
N LEU A 260 -16.41 -11.11 -11.36
CA LEU A 260 -15.07 -11.56 -11.72
C LEU A 260 -15.11 -12.00 -13.18
N PHE A 261 -14.16 -11.54 -13.99
CA PHE A 261 -14.12 -11.85 -15.41
C PHE A 261 -12.70 -11.89 -15.95
N LYS A 262 -12.52 -12.58 -17.08
CA LYS A 262 -11.28 -12.62 -17.85
C LYS A 262 -11.46 -11.87 -19.16
N VAL A 263 -10.43 -11.16 -19.58
CA VAL A 263 -10.24 -10.71 -20.96
C VAL A 263 -9.15 -11.59 -21.57
N ASN A 264 -9.42 -12.23 -22.71
CA ASN A 264 -8.43 -13.06 -23.40
C ASN A 264 -7.61 -12.25 -24.42
N ALA A 265 -6.62 -12.88 -25.05
CA ALA A 265 -5.78 -12.26 -26.08
C ALA A 265 -6.54 -11.67 -27.28
N SER A 266 -7.75 -12.15 -27.61
CA SER A 266 -8.59 -11.57 -28.67
C SER A 266 -9.47 -10.41 -28.20
N GLY A 267 -9.41 -10.05 -26.91
CA GLY A 267 -10.23 -8.99 -26.30
C GLY A 267 -11.65 -9.43 -25.95
N GLU A 268 -11.92 -10.74 -25.92
CA GLU A 268 -13.22 -11.28 -25.51
C GLU A 268 -13.31 -11.42 -23.99
N TYR A 269 -14.48 -11.10 -23.47
CA TYR A 269 -14.78 -11.09 -22.04
C TYR A 269 -15.54 -12.36 -21.65
N SER A 270 -15.14 -13.00 -20.56
CA SER A 270 -15.85 -14.13 -19.98
C SER A 270 -15.97 -14.01 -18.46
N ILE A 271 -17.18 -14.16 -17.94
CA ILE A 271 -17.42 -14.19 -16.49
C ILE A 271 -16.81 -15.47 -15.93
N ILE A 272 -16.09 -15.32 -14.82
CA ILE A 272 -15.55 -16.45 -14.05
C ILE A 272 -16.41 -16.60 -12.80
N PRO A 273 -16.97 -17.78 -12.52
CA PRO A 273 -17.61 -18.04 -11.24
C PRO A 273 -16.61 -17.82 -10.11
N THR A 274 -16.95 -16.98 -9.14
CA THR A 274 -16.08 -16.77 -7.97
C THR A 274 -15.93 -18.10 -7.22
N PRO A 275 -14.71 -18.68 -7.14
CA PRO A 275 -14.53 -19.96 -6.48
C PRO A 275 -14.82 -19.81 -4.99
N LYS A 276 -15.55 -20.77 -4.40
CA LYS A 276 -15.86 -20.78 -2.96
C LYS A 276 -14.61 -20.77 -2.07
N GLU A 277 -13.48 -21.24 -2.58
CA GLU A 277 -12.19 -21.29 -1.88
C GLU A 277 -11.49 -19.92 -1.83
N LEU A 278 -11.95 -18.96 -2.65
CA LEU A 278 -11.47 -17.58 -2.71
C LEU A 278 -12.45 -16.58 -2.08
N GLN A 279 -13.59 -17.06 -1.54
CA GLN A 279 -14.54 -16.34 -0.70
C GLN A 279 -14.20 -16.59 0.78
#